data_AF-A0A7C1RTL2-F1
#
_entry.id   AF-A0A7C1RTL2-F1
#
_cell.length_a   1.000
_cell.length_b   1.000
_cell.length_c   1.000
_cell.angle_alpha   90.00
_cell.angle_beta   90.00
_cell.angle_gamma   90.00
#
_symmetry.space_group_name_H-M   'P 1'
#
loop_
_entity.id
_entity.type
_entity.pdbx_description
1 polymer ?
#
loop_
_entity_poly.entity_id
_entity_poly.type
_entity_poly.pdbx_seq_one_letter_code
_entity_poly.pdbx_strand_id
1 'polypeptide(L)'
;MYQLNEKELLVKSSTYAVQREKLFIPICVYKKIAGKTSKADYQAIPTGPDGIAPEKHCGFGDSEEQALKKCLELIKDVDDKTIRSWFFQKPNLDKSEKQVNPLSGEDDSIQSMLSKLDKLRKTSEGDIGLQNRVVKE
;
A
#
# COMPACT_ATOMS: atom_id res chain seq x y z
N MET A 1 -2.64 24.39 26.79
CA MET A 1 -1.58 24.59 25.77
C MET A 1 -1.20 23.20 25.26
N TYR A 2 -1.05 23.00 23.95
CA TYR A 2 -0.69 21.69 23.40
C TYR A 2 0.76 21.34 23.77
N GLN A 3 1.00 20.11 24.20
CA GLN A 3 2.35 19.56 24.41
C GLN A 3 2.78 18.89 23.12
N LEU A 4 3.63 19.58 22.34
CA LEU A 4 4.19 19.09 21.08
C LEU A 4 5.70 19.03 21.18
N ASN A 5 6.32 18.04 20.54
CA ASN A 5 7.76 18.00 20.35
C ASN A 5 8.23 19.14 19.43
N GLU A 6 9.51 19.50 19.48
CA GLU A 6 10.06 20.62 18.69
C GLU A 6 9.89 20.47 17.18
N LYS A 7 9.79 19.22 16.71
CA LYS A 7 9.64 18.87 15.30
C LYS A 7 8.19 18.61 14.88
N GLU A 8 7.23 18.80 15.77
CA GLU A 8 5.82 18.53 15.50
C GLU A 8 5.06 19.78 15.09
N LEU A 9 4.02 19.56 14.29
CA LEU A 9 3.05 20.56 13.88
C LEU A 9 1.66 19.98 14.11
N LEU A 10 0.87 20.63 14.96
CA LEU A 10 -0.55 20.33 15.06
C LEU A 10 -1.29 21.17 14.02
N VAL A 11 -2.08 20.50 13.18
CA VAL A 11 -2.82 21.13 12.09
C VAL A 11 -4.30 20.70 12.11
N LYS A 12 -5.18 21.58 11.61
CA LYS A 12 -6.52 21.20 11.17
C LYS A 12 -6.47 20.97 9.66
N SER A 13 -6.99 19.85 9.18
CA SER A 13 -7.02 19.51 7.75
C SER A 13 -8.39 19.74 7.12
N SER A 14 -8.39 20.29 5.92
CA SER A 14 -9.52 20.33 4.98
C SER A 14 -9.11 19.55 3.72
N THR A 15 -10.02 18.76 3.14
CA THR A 15 -9.70 17.94 1.95
C THR A 15 -10.48 18.43 0.74
N TYR A 16 -9.78 18.58 -0.37
CA TYR A 16 -10.29 18.94 -1.69
C TYR A 16 -9.87 17.87 -2.69
N ALA A 17 -10.46 17.93 -3.88
CA ALA A 17 -9.99 17.13 -4.98
C ALA A 17 -10.13 17.84 -6.31
N VAL A 18 -9.16 17.59 -7.19
CA VAL A 18 -9.24 17.97 -8.60
C VAL A 18 -9.57 16.72 -9.41
N GLN A 19 -10.72 16.75 -10.07
CA GLN A 19 -11.10 15.72 -11.05
C GLN A 19 -10.58 16.14 -12.43
N ARG A 20 -9.64 15.37 -12.96
CA ARG A 20 -9.27 15.37 -14.39
C ARG A 20 -10.01 14.25 -15.11
N GLU A 21 -9.95 14.23 -16.44
CA GLU A 21 -10.63 13.21 -17.25
C GLU A 21 -10.31 11.77 -16.81
N LYS A 22 -9.04 11.50 -16.46
CA LYS A 22 -8.54 10.15 -16.15
C LYS A 22 -7.88 10.01 -14.78
N LEU A 23 -7.90 11.07 -13.96
CA LEU A 23 -7.17 11.11 -12.69
C LEU A 23 -7.93 11.95 -11.66
N PHE A 24 -7.93 11.45 -10.44
CA PHE A 24 -8.40 12.19 -9.26
C PHE A 24 -7.18 12.59 -8.43
N ILE A 25 -7.09 13.87 -8.07
CA ILE A 25 -5.95 14.43 -7.33
C ILE A 25 -6.46 14.95 -5.99
N PRO A 26 -6.34 14.18 -4.90
CA PRO A 26 -6.64 14.67 -3.57
C PRO A 26 -5.67 15.77 -3.14
N ILE A 27 -6.19 16.81 -2.51
CA ILE A 27 -5.39 17.91 -1.95
C ILE A 27 -5.82 18.11 -0.50
N CYS A 28 -4.88 17.99 0.43
CA CYS A 28 -5.10 18.32 1.82
C CYS A 28 -4.59 19.74 2.08
N VAL A 29 -5.44 20.60 2.64
CA VAL A 29 -5.05 21.92 3.13
C VAL A 29 -4.96 21.87 4.65
N TYR A 30 -3.77 22.15 5.17
CA TYR A 30 -3.45 22.13 6.59
C TYR A 30 -3.38 23.55 7.13
N LYS A 31 -4.24 23.87 8.08
CA LYS A 31 -4.17 25.07 8.92
C LYS A 31 -3.33 24.79 10.15
N LYS A 32 -2.26 25.57 10.37
CA LYS A 32 -1.44 25.51 11.59
C LYS A 32 -2.29 25.89 12.81
N ILE A 33 -2.27 25.03 13.82
CA ILE A 33 -2.88 25.28 15.14
C ILE A 33 -1.80 25.52 16.19
N ALA A 34 -0.73 24.70 16.18
CA ALA A 34 0.42 24.84 17.07
C ALA A 34 1.68 24.16 16.48
N GLY A 35 2.86 24.55 16.97
CA GLY A 35 4.16 24.07 16.47
C GLY A 35 4.95 25.16 15.73
N LYS A 36 6.27 24.98 15.59
CA LYS A 36 7.20 26.00 15.02
C LYS A 36 7.83 25.58 13.68
N THR A 37 7.51 24.40 13.19
CA THR A 37 8.17 23.80 12.02
C THR A 37 7.73 24.40 10.68
N SER A 38 6.50 24.92 10.59
CA SER A 38 6.02 25.59 9.37
C SER A 38 6.11 27.11 9.49
N LYS A 39 6.63 27.74 8.42
CA LYS A 39 6.70 29.20 8.27
C LYS A 39 5.35 29.81 7.84
N ALA A 40 4.46 29.03 7.25
CA ALA A 40 3.16 29.49 6.78
C ALA A 40 2.03 29.11 7.76
N ASP A 41 0.89 29.80 7.65
CA ASP A 41 -0.31 29.46 8.43
C ASP A 41 -1.15 28.39 7.75
N TYR A 42 -1.15 28.35 6.41
CA TYR A 42 -1.81 27.34 5.60
C TYR A 42 -0.85 26.70 4.60
N GLN A 43 -0.98 25.39 4.43
CA GLN A 43 -0.23 24.60 3.46
C GLN A 43 -1.18 23.66 2.71
N ALA A 44 -1.24 23.77 1.39
CA ALA A 44 -1.98 22.88 0.51
C ALA A 44 -1.02 21.88 -0.15
N ILE A 45 -1.29 20.59 0.02
CA ILE A 45 -0.43 19.50 -0.42
C ILE A 45 -1.26 18.52 -1.26
N PRO A 46 -0.89 18.25 -2.52
CA PRO A 46 -1.42 17.11 -3.25
C PRO A 46 -0.97 15.81 -2.56
N THR A 47 -1.92 14.95 -2.19
CA THR A 47 -1.67 13.74 -1.42
C THR A 47 -2.29 12.52 -2.09
N GLY A 48 -1.69 11.36 -1.87
CA GLY A 48 -2.21 10.08 -2.31
C GLY A 48 -1.90 8.96 -1.30
N PRO A 49 -2.27 7.71 -1.61
CA PRO A 49 -2.17 6.59 -0.67
C PRO A 49 -0.74 6.35 -0.13
N ASP A 50 0.26 6.45 -1.00
CA ASP A 50 1.65 6.07 -0.67
C ASP A 50 2.61 7.27 -0.68
N GLY A 51 2.10 8.51 -0.78
CA GLY A 51 2.98 9.66 -0.89
C GLY A 51 2.30 11.01 -1.06
N ILE A 52 3.14 12.04 -1.08
CA ILE A 52 2.77 13.45 -1.27
C ILE A 52 3.56 14.03 -2.44
N ALA A 53 3.04 15.09 -3.05
CA ALA A 53 3.79 15.80 -4.07
C ALA A 53 5.07 16.45 -3.49
N PRO A 54 6.12 16.63 -4.31
CA PRO A 54 7.28 17.43 -3.93
C PRO A 54 6.89 18.85 -3.51
N GLU A 55 7.64 19.45 -2.58
CA GLU A 55 7.33 20.77 -1.99
C GLU A 55 7.12 21.88 -3.03
N LYS A 56 7.82 21.83 -4.18
CA LYS A 56 7.64 22.79 -5.28
C LYS A 56 6.23 22.77 -5.92
N HIS A 57 5.42 21.76 -5.63
CA HIS A 57 4.03 21.63 -6.05
C HIS A 57 3.03 21.85 -4.90
N CYS A 58 3.53 22.23 -3.72
CA CYS A 58 2.71 22.59 -2.57
C CYS A 58 2.44 24.10 -2.57
N GLY A 59 1.22 24.48 -2.19
CA GLY A 59 0.84 25.88 -2.02
C GLY A 59 0.98 26.33 -0.56
N PHE A 60 1.50 27.53 -0.34
CA PHE A 60 1.64 28.13 0.99
C PHE A 60 0.98 29.51 1.04
N GLY A 61 0.25 29.81 2.10
CA GLY A 61 -0.41 31.10 2.24
C GLY A 61 -0.89 31.40 3.65
N ASP A 62 -1.45 32.60 3.80
CA ASP A 62 -2.01 33.09 5.06
C ASP A 62 -3.50 32.75 5.20
N SER A 63 -4.09 32.17 4.15
CA SER A 63 -5.44 31.62 4.14
C SER A 63 -5.52 30.28 3.40
N GLU A 64 -6.58 29.52 3.68
CA GLU A 64 -6.91 28.27 3.00
C GLU A 64 -7.03 28.48 1.48
N GLU A 65 -7.75 29.55 1.07
CA GLU A 65 -7.93 29.92 -0.34
C GLU A 65 -6.61 30.25 -1.03
N GLN A 66 -5.74 31.05 -0.40
CA GLN A 66 -4.45 31.41 -0.99
C GLN A 66 -3.54 30.19 -1.16
N ALA A 67 -3.47 29.32 -0.16
CA ALA A 67 -2.68 28.10 -0.23
C ALA A 67 -3.23 27.17 -1.31
N LEU A 68 -4.55 26.96 -1.37
CA LEU A 68 -5.18 26.13 -2.38
C LEU A 68 -4.97 26.70 -3.80
N LYS A 69 -5.20 28.00 -4.00
CA LYS A 69 -5.00 28.66 -5.30
C LYS A 69 -3.58 28.47 -5.82
N LYS A 70 -2.56 28.73 -4.98
CA LYS A 70 -1.16 28.53 -5.36
C LYS A 70 -0.85 27.06 -5.67
N CYS A 71 -1.36 26.13 -4.87
CA CYS A 71 -1.20 24.70 -5.13
C CYS A 71 -1.79 24.32 -6.50
N LEU A 72 -3.01 24.78 -6.80
CA LEU A 72 -3.67 24.52 -8.08
C LEU A 72 -2.88 25.12 -9.26
N GLU A 73 -2.37 26.34 -9.11
CA GLU A 73 -1.51 26.97 -10.12
C GLU A 73 -0.23 26.16 -10.40
N LEU A 74 0.38 25.56 -9.36
CA LEU A 74 1.62 24.77 -9.47
C LEU A 74 1.43 23.36 -10.04
N ILE A 75 0.22 22.81 -10.01
CA ILE A 75 -0.06 21.46 -10.54
C ILE A 75 -0.84 21.47 -11.85
N LYS A 76 -1.40 22.60 -12.29
CA LYS A 76 -2.31 22.67 -13.46
C LYS A 76 -1.70 22.08 -14.73
N ASP A 77 -0.41 22.31 -14.97
CA ASP A 77 0.31 21.89 -16.18
C ASP A 77 1.14 20.60 -15.96
N VAL A 78 1.10 20.02 -14.76
CA VAL A 78 1.80 18.76 -14.49
C VAL A 78 1.01 17.61 -15.09
N ASP A 79 1.68 16.76 -15.87
CA ASP A 79 1.05 15.62 -16.53
C ASP A 79 0.62 14.52 -15.54
N ASP A 80 -0.41 13.76 -15.91
CA ASP A 80 -0.99 12.71 -15.05
C ASP A 80 0.00 11.61 -14.65
N LYS A 81 1.00 11.30 -15.50
CA LYS A 81 2.01 10.27 -15.20
C LYS A 81 2.94 10.75 -14.09
N THR A 82 3.35 12.02 -14.14
CA THR A 82 4.13 12.65 -13.07
C THR A 82 3.34 12.68 -11.76
N ILE A 83 2.08 13.10 -11.78
CA ILE A 83 1.25 13.13 -10.56
C ILE A 83 1.08 11.72 -9.95
N ARG A 84 0.81 10.72 -10.77
CA ARG A 84 0.72 9.31 -10.30
C ARG A 84 2.01 8.84 -9.66
N SER A 85 3.17 9.26 -10.15
CA SER A 85 4.47 8.88 -9.57
C SER A 85 4.69 9.41 -8.16
N TRP A 86 3.97 10.47 -7.75
CA TRP A 86 4.05 11.01 -6.39
C TRP A 86 3.24 10.18 -5.38
N PHE A 87 2.13 9.60 -5.84
CA PHE A 87 1.12 8.99 -4.98
C PHE A 87 1.26 7.48 -4.86
N PHE A 88 1.86 6.86 -5.86
CA PHE A 88 2.06 5.42 -5.93
C PHE A 88 3.56 5.19 -6.04
N GLN A 89 4.19 4.81 -4.94
CA GLN A 89 5.52 4.22 -5.05
C GLN A 89 5.36 2.94 -5.87
N LYS A 90 6.07 2.83 -6.99
CA LYS A 90 6.25 1.51 -7.57
C LYS A 90 6.90 0.67 -6.49
N PRO A 91 6.38 -0.52 -6.15
CA PRO A 91 7.13 -1.41 -5.29
C PRO A 91 8.50 -1.59 -5.94
N ASN A 92 9.54 -1.12 -5.27
CA ASN A 92 10.87 -1.64 -5.50
C ASN A 92 10.77 -3.09 -5.05
N LEU A 93 10.46 -3.98 -5.99
CA LEU A 93 10.88 -5.37 -5.90
C LEU A 93 12.41 -5.32 -5.94
N ASP A 94 13.00 -4.98 -4.81
CA ASP A 94 14.41 -5.07 -4.59
C ASP A 94 14.79 -6.50 -4.98
N LYS A 95 15.71 -6.63 -5.93
CA LYS A 95 16.24 -7.91 -6.41
C LYS A 95 17.16 -8.54 -5.35
N SER A 96 16.65 -8.69 -4.14
CA SER A 96 17.31 -9.35 -3.02
C SER A 96 16.36 -10.29 -2.28
N GLU A 97 15.41 -10.89 -2.98
CA GLU A 97 15.04 -12.25 -2.59
C GLU A 97 16.20 -13.13 -3.06
N LYS A 98 17.02 -13.58 -2.11
CA LYS A 98 17.74 -14.84 -2.31
C LYS A 98 16.69 -15.83 -2.79
N GLN A 99 16.78 -16.24 -4.05
CA GLN A 99 16.15 -17.48 -4.48
C GLN A 99 16.68 -18.56 -3.55
N VAL A 100 15.93 -18.89 -2.51
CA VAL A 100 15.96 -20.22 -1.93
C VAL A 100 15.40 -21.10 -3.03
N ASN A 101 16.29 -21.56 -3.90
CA ASN A 101 16.01 -22.57 -4.89
C ASN A 101 15.68 -23.85 -4.09
N PRO A 102 14.43 -24.35 -4.07
CA PRO A 102 14.08 -25.52 -3.24
C PRO A 102 14.69 -26.82 -3.77
N LEU A 103 15.50 -26.78 -4.82
CA LEU A 103 15.95 -27.94 -5.61
C LEU A 103 17.43 -28.28 -5.43
N SER A 104 18.02 -28.01 -4.27
CA SER A 104 19.42 -28.41 -4.00
C SER A 104 19.56 -29.57 -3.00
N GLY A 105 18.51 -30.35 -2.78
CA GLY A 105 18.58 -31.56 -1.96
C GLY A 105 17.59 -32.62 -2.42
N GLU A 106 18.15 -33.72 -2.92
CA GLU A 106 17.56 -35.05 -3.13
C GLU A 106 16.63 -35.22 -4.35
N ASP A 107 17.21 -35.80 -5.40
CA ASP A 107 16.58 -36.48 -6.53
C ASP A 107 15.72 -37.68 -6.06
N ASP A 108 14.67 -37.45 -5.29
CA ASP A 108 13.56 -38.40 -5.22
C ASP A 108 12.72 -38.19 -6.48
N SER A 109 13.19 -38.77 -7.60
CA SER A 109 12.54 -38.75 -8.91
C SER A 109 11.02 -38.90 -8.75
N ILE A 110 10.24 -38.08 -9.46
CA ILE A 110 8.76 -38.07 -9.41
C ILE A 110 8.16 -39.49 -9.50
N GLN A 111 8.85 -40.41 -10.19
CA GLN A 111 8.52 -41.85 -10.26
C GLN A 111 8.55 -42.58 -8.90
N SER A 112 9.49 -42.25 -8.01
CA SER A 112 9.58 -42.71 -6.61
C SER A 112 8.38 -42.23 -5.78
N MET A 113 7.97 -40.96 -5.96
CA MET A 113 6.82 -40.41 -5.25
C MET A 113 5.50 -41.04 -5.73
N LEU A 114 5.34 -41.24 -7.04
CA LEU A 114 4.17 -41.88 -7.62
C LEU A 114 4.05 -43.36 -7.21
N SER A 115 5.17 -44.08 -7.12
CA SER A 115 5.18 -45.47 -6.65
C SER A 115 4.90 -45.60 -5.15
N LYS A 116 5.30 -44.62 -4.32
CA LYS A 116 4.90 -44.54 -2.90
C LYS A 116 3.38 -44.29 -2.76
N LEU A 117 2.80 -43.41 -3.58
CA LEU A 117 1.36 -43.14 -3.60
C LEU A 117 0.54 -44.36 -4.06
N ASP A 118 1.00 -45.09 -5.07
CA ASP A 118 0.29 -46.28 -5.57
C ASP A 118 0.33 -47.44 -4.56
N LYS A 119 1.41 -47.56 -3.77
CA LYS A 119 1.47 -48.50 -2.62
C LYS A 119 0.48 -48.13 -1.51
N LEU A 120 0.36 -46.84 -1.19
CA LEU A 120 -0.58 -46.36 -0.17
C LEU A 120 -2.05 -46.57 -0.58
N ARG A 121 -2.35 -46.43 -1.87
CA ARG A 121 -3.69 -46.72 -2.40
C ARG A 121 -4.03 -48.22 -2.29
N LYS A 122 -3.10 -49.12 -2.60
CA LYS A 122 -3.31 -50.57 -2.48
C LYS A 122 -3.48 -51.04 -1.04
N THR A 123 -2.86 -50.36 -0.07
CA THR A 123 -3.12 -50.62 1.36
C THR A 123 -4.48 -50.12 1.83
N SER A 124 -5.05 -49.09 1.20
CA SER A 124 -6.38 -48.56 1.55
C SER A 124 -7.54 -49.40 0.98
N GLU A 125 -7.35 -50.10 -0.14
CA GLU A 125 -8.39 -50.96 -0.73
C GLU A 125 -8.49 -52.35 -0.05
N GLY A 126 -7.56 -52.68 0.86
CA GLY A 126 -7.54 -53.94 1.62
C GLY A 126 -8.29 -53.95 2.95
N ASP A 127 -8.67 -52.79 3.49
CA ASP A 127 -9.30 -52.67 4.82
C ASP A 127 -10.82 -52.48 4.80
N ILE A 128 -11.46 -52.54 3.63
CA ILE A 128 -12.93 -52.55 3.52
C ILE A 128 -13.45 -54.00 3.60
N GLY A 129 -12.96 -54.75 4.59
CA GLY A 129 -13.39 -56.10 4.93
C GLY A 129 -14.32 -56.09 6.14
N LEU A 130 -15.64 -56.11 5.87
CA LEU A 130 -16.71 -56.69 6.71
C LEU A 130 -16.69 -56.41 8.23
N GLN A 131 -17.52 -55.45 8.66
CA GLN A 131 -18.29 -55.63 9.91
C GLN A 131 -19.76 -55.27 9.70
N ASN A 132 -20.50 -56.20 9.07
CA ASN A 132 -21.93 -56.32 9.31
C ASN A 132 -22.12 -56.81 10.75
N ARG A 133 -22.43 -55.91 11.68
CA ARG A 133 -22.90 -56.29 13.02
C ARG A 133 -24.40 -56.00 13.12
N VAL A 134 -25.16 -57.08 13.02
CA VAL A 134 -26.59 -57.21 13.24
C VAL A 134 -26.99 -56.58 14.59
N VAL A 135 -27.93 -55.63 14.55
CA VAL A 135 -28.70 -55.23 15.74
C VAL A 135 -29.82 -56.25 15.89
N LYS A 136 -29.79 -57.03 16.97
CA LYS A 136 -30.95 -57.78 17.45
C LYS A 136 -31.58 -56.99 18.60
N GLU A 137 -32.88 -56.76 18.49
CA GLU A 137 -33.80 -56.48 19.61
C GLU A 137 -33.90 -57.69 20.55
#